data_AF-A0A4Q3UPM9-F1
#
_entry.id   AF-A0A4Q3UPM9-F1
#
_cell.length_a   1.000
_cell.length_b   1.000
_cell.length_c   1.000
_cell.angle_alpha   90.00
_cell.angle_beta   90.00
_cell.angle_gamma   90.00
#
_symmetry.space_group_name_H-M   'P 1'
#
loop_
_entity.id
_entity.type
_entity.pdbx_description
1 polymer ?
#
loop_
_entity_poly.entity_id
_entity_poly.type
_entity_poly.pdbx_seq_one_letter_code
_entity_poly.pdbx_strand_id
1 'polypeptide(L)'
;MLPLRVHEFVRSVPGLWSCLNPACGVDRPQDWPFGGIFFEQHRSCPDCKAPVFEIISCHECGEPWLNAFDHGDRLLPGELADDEDEFAQASDREDEAAGSGDEEINIAQPAGILVGTRRLLATRPLETLRQHAVDLATGVLPERRSLGSLVGMSDPLSAAACPYCRASPNENRASPLRSFRFGAPFLIQNAVPTVLEGVSPAANHTVVAPAEGRQLLSFTDSRQGTARFAASIETMSERGAVRALVYHMVQRRMSSSALDADARHELEARIEKLTEFAKQEPLLEASLAEARAQLGRLGKVEPIAWGDAVQALTRTSLISARQLGSALSSPKARSSAITAFDFVPVARA
;
A
#
# COMPACT_ATOMS: atom_id res chain seq x y z
N MET A 1 -30.40 17.52 21.12
CA MET A 1 -29.66 18.04 19.93
C MET A 1 -30.58 17.96 18.73
N LEU A 2 -30.49 18.91 17.80
CA LEU A 2 -31.23 18.87 16.53
C LEU A 2 -30.49 17.98 15.53
N PRO A 3 -31.18 17.22 14.67
CA PRO A 3 -30.54 16.39 13.66
C PRO A 3 -29.81 17.28 12.64
N LEU A 4 -28.51 17.07 12.45
CA LEU A 4 -27.67 17.73 11.45
C LEU A 4 -27.50 16.81 10.24
N ARG A 5 -27.62 17.36 9.04
CA ARG A 5 -27.25 16.66 7.79
C ARG A 5 -26.02 17.36 7.20
N VAL A 6 -24.94 16.62 7.04
CA VAL A 6 -23.68 17.09 6.44
C VAL A 6 -23.60 16.56 5.01
N HIS A 7 -23.21 17.42 4.07
CA HIS A 7 -22.92 17.04 2.69
C HIS A 7 -21.43 17.29 2.46
N GLU A 8 -20.68 16.21 2.22
CA GLU A 8 -19.24 16.29 1.95
C GLU A 8 -18.99 15.99 0.47
N PHE A 9 -18.15 16.81 -0.15
CA PHE A 9 -17.74 16.65 -1.53
C PHE A 9 -16.26 16.32 -1.55
N VAL A 10 -15.91 15.23 -2.22
CA VAL A 10 -14.52 14.76 -2.36
C VAL A 10 -14.14 14.83 -3.83
N ARG A 11 -13.03 15.50 -4.13
CA ARG A 11 -12.43 15.49 -5.47
C ARG A 11 -11.53 14.27 -5.58
N SER A 12 -11.67 13.50 -6.67
CA SER A 12 -10.76 12.42 -6.99
C SER A 12 -9.33 12.94 -7.18
N VAL A 13 -8.35 12.09 -6.91
CA VAL A 13 -6.96 12.36 -7.25
C VAL A 13 -6.76 11.88 -8.68
N PRO A 14 -6.60 12.77 -9.68
CA PRO A 14 -6.59 12.36 -11.08
C PRO A 14 -5.25 11.73 -11.49
N GLY A 15 -4.21 11.85 -10.66
CA GLY A 15 -2.87 11.37 -10.91
C GLY A 15 -1.82 12.21 -10.19
N LEU A 16 -0.56 11.82 -10.37
CA LEU A 16 0.60 12.62 -9.97
C LEU A 16 1.51 12.75 -11.19
N TRP A 17 2.09 13.92 -11.38
CA TRP A 17 3.02 14.17 -12.48
C TRP A 17 4.27 14.89 -11.98
N SER A 18 5.41 14.66 -12.60
CA SER A 18 6.67 15.34 -12.29
C SER A 18 7.18 16.08 -13.52
N CYS A 19 7.63 17.31 -13.34
CA CYS A 19 8.50 17.95 -14.32
C CYS A 19 9.78 17.13 -14.49
N LEU A 20 10.26 16.95 -15.72
CA LEU A 20 11.53 16.28 -15.99
C LEU A 20 12.74 17.10 -15.49
N ASN A 21 12.63 18.42 -15.52
CA ASN A 21 13.74 19.33 -15.24
C ASN A 21 13.87 19.61 -13.73
N PRO A 22 14.94 19.13 -13.05
CA PRO A 22 15.17 19.40 -11.63
C PRO A 22 15.43 20.87 -11.30
N ALA A 23 15.76 21.70 -12.29
CA ALA A 23 15.99 23.13 -12.12
C ALA A 23 14.71 23.98 -12.25
N CYS A 24 13.53 23.38 -12.37
CA CYS A 24 12.29 24.17 -12.36
C CYS A 24 12.03 24.80 -10.98
N GLY A 25 11.41 25.97 -10.96
CA GLY A 25 11.10 26.73 -9.73
C GLY A 25 9.90 26.19 -8.93
N VAL A 26 9.37 25.01 -9.27
CA VAL A 26 8.27 24.36 -8.55
C VAL A 26 8.81 23.42 -7.47
N ASP A 27 8.20 23.46 -6.28
CA ASP A 27 8.59 22.63 -5.14
C ASP A 27 8.61 21.14 -5.47
N ARG A 28 9.65 20.46 -4.99
CA ARG A 28 9.83 19.00 -5.11
C ARG A 28 10.18 18.37 -3.76
N PRO A 29 9.83 17.10 -3.53
CA PRO A 29 10.26 16.38 -2.34
C PRO A 29 11.79 16.29 -2.24
N GLN A 30 12.27 16.11 -1.02
CA GLN A 30 13.68 15.81 -0.75
C GLN A 30 14.08 14.52 -1.50
N ASP A 31 15.29 14.50 -2.06
CA ASP A 31 15.87 13.38 -2.80
C ASP A 31 15.13 12.96 -4.10
N TRP A 32 14.13 13.74 -4.53
CA TRP A 32 13.50 13.52 -5.83
C TRP A 32 14.44 13.99 -6.96
N PRO A 33 14.82 13.12 -7.92
CA PRO A 33 15.86 13.46 -8.91
C PRO A 33 15.35 14.38 -10.02
N PHE A 34 14.04 14.56 -10.16
CA PHE A 34 13.40 15.37 -11.19
C PHE A 34 12.86 16.69 -10.63
N GLY A 35 12.07 17.42 -11.41
CA GLY A 35 11.45 18.69 -11.02
C GLY A 35 10.22 18.52 -10.13
N GLY A 36 9.49 19.63 -9.97
CA GLY A 36 8.32 19.71 -9.10
C GLY A 36 7.18 18.76 -9.48
N ILE A 37 6.36 18.44 -8.48
CA ILE A 37 5.24 17.50 -8.58
C ILE A 37 3.93 18.26 -8.73
N PHE A 38 3.06 17.79 -9.62
CA PHE A 38 1.74 18.33 -9.90
C PHE A 38 0.66 17.31 -9.60
N PHE A 39 -0.50 17.80 -9.13
CA PHE A 39 -1.71 17.01 -8.88
C PHE A 39 -2.76 17.17 -9.99
N GLU A 40 -2.44 17.97 -11.01
CA GLU A 40 -3.21 18.12 -12.23
C GLU A 40 -2.30 17.79 -13.41
N GLN A 41 -2.90 17.28 -14.48
CA GLN A 41 -2.14 16.86 -15.64
C GLN A 41 -1.62 18.08 -16.41
N HIS A 42 -0.31 18.13 -16.62
CA HIS A 42 0.33 19.12 -17.48
C HIS A 42 1.12 18.40 -18.58
N ARG A 43 1.06 18.91 -19.81
CA ARG A 43 1.96 18.47 -20.90
C ARG A 43 3.35 19.10 -20.77
N SER A 44 3.40 20.33 -20.28
CA SER A 44 4.62 21.10 -20.07
C SER A 44 4.56 21.84 -18.74
N CYS A 45 5.70 21.95 -18.07
CA CYS A 45 5.83 22.61 -16.79
C CYS A 45 5.44 24.09 -16.93
N PRO A 46 4.51 24.63 -16.11
CA PRO A 46 4.11 26.02 -16.18
C PRO A 46 5.27 27.01 -16.05
N ASP A 47 6.28 26.64 -15.25
CA ASP A 47 7.49 27.43 -14.96
C ASP A 47 8.54 27.33 -16.07
N CYS A 48 9.14 26.16 -16.27
CA CYS A 48 10.31 26.00 -17.16
C CYS A 48 9.97 25.43 -18.56
N LYS A 49 8.71 25.12 -18.85
CA LYS A 49 8.21 24.51 -20.11
C LYS A 49 8.74 23.12 -20.44
N ALA A 50 9.59 22.52 -19.60
CA ALA A 50 10.04 21.14 -19.76
C ALA A 50 8.87 20.14 -19.72
N PRO A 51 8.99 18.97 -20.37
CA PRO A 51 7.95 17.94 -20.34
C PRO A 51 7.66 17.48 -18.92
N VAL A 52 6.38 17.16 -18.67
CA VAL A 52 5.87 16.70 -17.37
C VAL A 52 5.30 15.30 -17.55
N PHE A 53 5.85 14.33 -16.82
CA PHE A 53 5.54 12.91 -16.98
C PHE A 53 4.72 12.41 -15.81
N GLU A 54 3.79 11.48 -16.08
CA GLU A 54 3.00 10.83 -15.03
C GLU A 54 3.91 9.97 -14.15
N ILE A 55 3.72 10.08 -12.84
CA ILE A 55 4.33 9.21 -11.86
C ILE A 55 3.45 7.97 -11.73
N ILE A 56 4.06 6.80 -11.89
CA ILE A 56 3.42 5.51 -11.65
C ILE A 56 4.26 4.72 -10.66
N SER A 57 3.67 3.73 -9.99
CA SER A 57 4.38 2.85 -9.06
C SER A 57 4.06 1.39 -9.34
N CYS A 58 5.00 0.51 -8.98
CA CYS A 58 4.73 -0.92 -8.96
C CYS A 58 4.06 -1.31 -7.64
N HIS A 59 2.86 -1.89 -7.66
CA HIS A 59 2.18 -2.29 -6.42
C HIS A 59 2.83 -3.49 -5.71
N GLU A 60 3.67 -4.25 -6.40
CA GLU A 60 4.37 -5.42 -5.83
C GLU A 60 5.64 -5.02 -5.05
N CYS A 61 6.42 -4.08 -5.58
CA CYS A 61 7.71 -3.68 -4.98
C CYS A 61 7.78 -2.23 -4.52
N GLY A 62 6.77 -1.41 -4.83
CA GLY A 62 6.72 0.01 -4.49
C GLY A 62 7.58 0.93 -5.35
N GLU A 63 8.37 0.40 -6.30
CA GLU A 63 9.29 1.23 -7.09
C GLU A 63 8.53 2.28 -7.91
N PRO A 64 8.84 3.58 -7.74
CA PRO A 64 8.20 4.65 -8.51
C PRO A 64 8.97 4.96 -9.80
N TRP A 65 8.21 5.31 -10.84
CA TRP A 65 8.68 5.52 -12.20
C TRP A 65 8.06 6.77 -12.80
N LEU A 66 8.78 7.45 -13.71
CA LEU A 66 8.13 8.35 -14.67
C LEU A 66 7.73 7.56 -15.92
N ASN A 67 6.45 7.65 -16.26
CA ASN A 67 5.85 7.01 -17.42
C ASN A 67 6.11 7.87 -18.67
N ALA A 68 7.01 7.43 -19.53
CA ALA A 68 7.47 8.17 -20.71
C ALA A 68 7.25 7.38 -22.01
N PHE A 69 7.17 8.11 -23.12
CA PHE A 69 7.05 7.54 -24.46
C PHE A 69 8.22 8.02 -25.32
N ASP A 70 8.96 7.07 -25.88
CA ASP A 70 10.14 7.29 -26.70
C ASP A 70 9.75 7.38 -28.18
N HIS A 71 9.97 8.53 -28.80
CA HIS A 71 9.70 8.81 -30.21
C HIS A 71 10.95 8.70 -31.10
N GLY A 72 12.07 8.23 -30.56
CA GLY A 72 13.35 8.09 -31.25
C GLY A 72 14.30 9.26 -30.99
N ASP A 73 13.84 10.50 -31.12
CA ASP A 73 14.65 11.71 -30.85
C ASP A 73 14.38 12.34 -29.47
N ARG A 74 13.24 12.02 -28.85
CA ARG A 74 12.79 12.62 -27.59
C ARG A 74 11.83 11.73 -26.82
N LEU A 75 11.78 12.00 -25.51
CA LEU A 75 10.80 11.48 -24.58
C LEU A 75 9.63 12.46 -24.45
N LEU A 76 8.40 11.96 -24.60
CA LEU A 76 7.17 12.72 -24.43
C LEU A 76 6.26 12.05 -23.39
N PRO A 77 5.43 12.83 -22.68
CA PRO A 77 4.41 12.25 -21.82
C PRO A 77 3.35 11.52 -22.66
N GLY A 78 2.70 10.52 -22.07
CA GLY A 78 1.61 9.80 -22.72
C GLY A 78 0.43 10.72 -23.05
N GLU A 79 -0.31 10.37 -24.10
CA GLU A 79 -1.59 11.02 -24.38
C GLU A 79 -2.58 10.78 -23.24
N LEU A 80 -3.50 11.75 -23.09
CA LEU A 80 -4.61 11.71 -22.14
C LEU A 80 -5.47 10.48 -22.46
N ALA A 81 -5.39 9.42 -21.66
CA ALA A 81 -6.44 8.42 -21.66
C ALA A 81 -7.62 9.01 -20.89
N ASP A 82 -8.61 9.53 -21.63
CA ASP A 82 -9.78 10.21 -21.05
C ASP A 82 -10.74 9.23 -20.32
N ASP A 83 -10.50 7.91 -20.37
CA ASP A 83 -11.39 6.87 -19.84
C ASP A 83 -10.61 5.73 -19.13
N GLU A 84 -9.63 6.04 -18.28
CA GLU A 84 -9.16 5.01 -17.33
C GLU A 84 -10.24 4.78 -16.26
N ASP A 85 -10.69 3.53 -16.13
CA ASP A 85 -11.75 3.11 -15.20
C ASP A 85 -11.47 3.59 -13.77
N GLU A 86 -12.29 4.54 -13.29
CA GLU A 86 -12.24 5.10 -11.93
C GLU A 86 -12.35 4.01 -10.83
N PHE A 87 -12.84 2.81 -11.20
CA PHE A 87 -13.02 1.66 -10.34
C PHE A 87 -11.88 0.63 -10.43
N ALA A 88 -10.88 0.81 -11.30
CA ALA A 88 -9.80 -0.17 -11.52
C ALA A 88 -9.09 -0.58 -10.22
N GLN A 89 -8.81 0.38 -9.34
CA GLN A 89 -8.18 0.08 -8.05
C GLN A 89 -9.10 -0.64 -7.05
N ALA A 90 -10.42 -0.42 -7.15
CA ALA A 90 -11.39 -1.13 -6.33
C ALA A 90 -11.56 -2.58 -6.82
N SER A 91 -11.58 -2.78 -8.14
CA SER A 91 -11.71 -4.09 -8.79
C SER A 91 -10.51 -5.01 -8.51
N ASP A 92 -9.28 -4.48 -8.61
CA ASP A 92 -8.07 -5.27 -8.32
C ASP A 92 -8.08 -5.89 -6.91
N ARG A 93 -8.68 -5.20 -5.92
CA ARG A 93 -8.77 -5.68 -4.52
C ARG A 93 -9.77 -6.82 -4.34
N GLU A 94 -10.70 -6.97 -5.28
CA GLU A 94 -11.71 -8.03 -5.33
C GLU A 94 -11.18 -9.24 -6.10
N ASP A 95 -10.44 -9.02 -7.21
CA ASP A 95 -9.82 -10.08 -8.02
C ASP A 95 -8.79 -10.91 -7.24
N GLU A 96 -8.07 -10.31 -6.28
CA GLU A 96 -7.20 -11.08 -5.37
C GLU A 96 -7.94 -12.04 -4.43
N ALA A 97 -9.26 -11.86 -4.24
CA ALA A 97 -10.10 -12.66 -3.35
C ALA A 97 -11.08 -13.59 -4.07
N ALA A 98 -11.46 -13.27 -5.31
CA ALA A 98 -12.32 -14.09 -6.14
C ALA A 98 -11.49 -15.12 -6.92
N GLY A 99 -11.29 -16.30 -6.36
CA GLY A 99 -10.94 -17.46 -7.17
C GLY A 99 -12.06 -17.71 -8.19
N SER A 100 -11.73 -17.63 -9.47
CA SER A 100 -12.53 -18.07 -10.62
C SER A 100 -13.98 -17.55 -10.67
N GLY A 101 -14.14 -16.26 -10.94
CA GLY A 101 -15.37 -15.72 -11.54
C GLY A 101 -15.04 -15.21 -12.93
N ASP A 102 -15.74 -15.68 -13.96
CA ASP A 102 -15.64 -15.23 -15.35
C ASP A 102 -16.17 -13.78 -15.50
N GLU A 103 -15.57 -12.81 -14.79
CA GLU A 103 -15.65 -11.42 -15.22
C GLU A 103 -14.53 -11.22 -16.24
N GLU A 104 -14.90 -10.96 -17.50
CA GLU A 104 -13.98 -10.51 -18.53
C GLU A 104 -13.17 -9.36 -17.94
N ILE A 105 -11.91 -9.65 -17.57
CA ILE A 105 -10.91 -8.64 -17.27
C ILE A 105 -10.82 -7.86 -18.56
N ASN A 106 -11.50 -6.72 -18.60
CA ASN A 106 -11.37 -5.79 -19.68
C ASN A 106 -9.96 -5.25 -19.50
N ILE A 107 -8.99 -5.92 -20.14
CA ILE A 107 -7.68 -5.37 -20.42
C ILE A 107 -8.01 -4.20 -21.33
N ALA A 108 -8.40 -3.08 -20.72
CA ALA A 108 -8.52 -1.81 -21.38
C ALA A 108 -7.10 -1.46 -21.79
N GLN A 109 -6.68 -2.04 -22.93
CA GLN A 109 -5.67 -1.43 -23.73
C GLN A 109 -6.21 -0.01 -23.97
N PRO A 110 -5.49 1.04 -23.57
CA PRO A 110 -5.95 2.39 -23.82
C PRO A 110 -6.26 2.47 -25.32
N ALA A 111 -7.53 2.71 -25.66
CA ALA A 111 -8.02 2.80 -27.04
C ALA A 111 -7.59 4.12 -27.69
N GLY A 112 -6.38 4.58 -27.38
CA GLY A 112 -5.67 5.64 -28.08
C GLY A 112 -4.45 5.03 -28.77
N ILE A 113 -4.17 5.48 -29.99
CA ILE A 113 -2.91 5.13 -30.66
C ILE A 113 -1.80 5.82 -29.85
N LEU A 114 -1.22 5.11 -28.89
CA LEU A 114 -0.05 5.58 -28.17
C LEU A 114 1.10 5.68 -29.20
N VAL A 115 1.37 6.90 -29.65
CA VAL A 115 2.51 7.18 -30.52
C VAL A 115 3.77 7.12 -29.66
N GLY A 116 4.77 6.35 -30.09
CA GLY A 116 6.03 6.19 -29.37
C GLY A 116 6.07 4.91 -28.51
N THR A 117 7.28 4.50 -28.15
CA THR A 117 7.50 3.27 -27.39
C THR A 117 7.50 3.56 -25.91
N ARG A 118 6.59 2.94 -25.13
CA ARG A 118 6.51 3.14 -23.69
C ARG A 118 7.83 2.72 -22.99
N ARG A 119 8.31 3.59 -22.11
CA ARG A 119 9.54 3.48 -21.31
C ARG A 119 9.27 3.98 -19.90
N LEU A 120 9.97 3.43 -18.92
CA LEU A 120 9.95 3.92 -17.55
C LEU A 120 11.29 4.53 -17.18
N LEU A 121 11.25 5.75 -16.64
CA LEU A 121 12.43 6.42 -16.10
C LEU A 121 12.51 6.16 -14.60
N ALA A 122 13.66 5.68 -14.15
CA ALA A 122 13.90 5.40 -12.75
C ALA A 122 14.09 6.69 -11.96
N THR A 123 13.56 6.69 -10.74
CA THR A 123 13.70 7.78 -9.76
C THR A 123 14.96 7.65 -8.90
N ARG A 124 15.74 6.59 -9.12
CA ARG A 124 17.03 6.33 -8.49
C ARG A 124 17.91 5.46 -9.39
N PRO A 125 19.22 5.39 -9.17
CA PRO A 125 20.08 4.45 -9.87
C PRO A 125 19.64 2.99 -9.62
N LEU A 126 19.41 2.25 -10.70
CA LEU A 126 19.08 0.83 -10.68
C LEU A 126 20.08 0.08 -11.57
N GLU A 127 20.77 -0.92 -11.01
CA GLU A 127 21.81 -1.69 -11.72
C GLU A 127 21.25 -2.46 -12.93
N THR A 128 19.97 -2.82 -12.88
CA THR A 128 19.28 -3.54 -13.95
C THR A 128 18.99 -2.67 -15.17
N LEU A 129 19.10 -1.34 -15.05
CA LEU A 129 18.71 -0.41 -16.09
C LEU A 129 19.89 0.20 -16.83
N ARG A 130 19.67 0.41 -18.12
CA ARG A 130 20.61 1.14 -18.96
C ARG A 130 20.50 2.63 -18.67
N GLN A 131 21.64 3.29 -18.63
CA GLN A 131 21.73 4.74 -18.49
C GLN A 131 21.63 5.39 -19.88
N HIS A 132 20.66 6.28 -20.06
CA HIS A 132 20.47 7.04 -21.28
C HIS A 132 20.74 8.52 -21.00
N ALA A 133 21.41 9.20 -21.92
CA ALA A 133 21.54 10.63 -21.83
C ALA A 133 20.23 11.28 -22.26
N VAL A 134 19.73 12.20 -21.45
CA VAL A 134 18.49 12.94 -21.68
C VAL A 134 18.75 14.41 -21.39
N ASP A 135 18.34 15.29 -22.29
CA ASP A 135 18.21 16.71 -21.97
C ASP A 135 16.96 16.90 -21.10
N LEU A 136 17.17 17.15 -19.80
CA LEU A 136 16.08 17.25 -18.83
C LEU A 136 15.17 18.47 -19.05
N ALA A 137 15.64 19.49 -19.78
CA ALA A 137 14.85 20.68 -20.07
C ALA A 137 13.88 20.45 -21.24
N THR A 138 14.18 19.53 -22.16
CA THR A 138 13.42 19.36 -23.41
C THR A 138 12.89 17.95 -23.63
N GLY A 139 13.44 16.95 -22.93
CA GLY A 139 13.18 15.52 -23.17
C GLY A 139 13.95 14.94 -24.35
N VAL A 140 14.79 15.72 -25.03
CA VAL A 140 15.57 15.24 -26.19
C VAL A 140 16.57 14.16 -25.76
N LEU A 141 16.72 13.14 -26.60
CA LEU A 141 17.71 12.08 -26.48
C LEU A 141 18.93 12.45 -27.35
N PRO A 142 19.97 13.11 -26.79
CA PRO A 142 21.13 13.50 -27.57
C PRO A 142 21.91 12.29 -28.11
N GLU A 143 22.46 12.43 -29.32
CA GLU A 143 23.31 11.41 -29.94
C GLU A 143 24.58 11.11 -29.11
N ARG A 144 25.10 12.13 -28.41
CA ARG A 144 26.29 12.01 -27.55
C ARG A 144 25.89 12.00 -26.09
N ARG A 145 26.34 10.97 -25.37
CA ARG A 145 26.10 10.81 -23.93
C ARG A 145 26.55 12.00 -23.07
N SER A 146 27.56 12.76 -23.50
CA SER A 146 28.09 13.92 -22.78
C SER A 146 27.22 15.18 -22.85
N LEU A 147 26.18 15.19 -23.69
CA LEU A 147 25.31 16.35 -23.91
C LEU A 147 24.00 16.28 -23.13
N GLY A 148 23.81 15.26 -22.29
CA GLY A 148 22.61 15.09 -21.48
C GLY A 148 22.94 14.57 -20.08
N SER A 149 21.94 14.57 -19.22
CA SER A 149 22.02 13.95 -17.91
C SER A 149 21.75 12.45 -18.03
N LEU A 150 22.47 11.63 -17.28
CA LEU A 150 22.27 10.19 -17.27
C LEU A 150 21.03 9.84 -16.44
N VAL A 151 20.05 9.22 -17.09
CA VAL A 151 18.81 8.74 -16.47
C VAL A 151 18.70 7.24 -16.72
N GLY A 152 18.40 6.46 -15.66
CA GLY A 152 18.08 5.05 -15.78
C GLY A 152 16.76 4.88 -16.53
N MET A 153 16.78 4.20 -17.67
CA MET A 153 15.58 3.98 -18.48
C MET A 153 15.41 2.48 -18.77
N SER A 154 14.17 2.02 -18.74
CA SER A 154 13.82 0.64 -19.08
C SER A 154 14.03 0.34 -20.57
N ASP A 155 14.11 -0.94 -20.92
CA ASP A 155 13.85 -1.38 -22.29
C ASP A 155 12.37 -1.10 -22.67
N PRO A 156 11.98 -1.19 -23.96
CA PRO A 156 10.58 -1.19 -24.37
C PRO A 156 9.68 -2.07 -23.50
N LEU A 157 8.66 -1.45 -22.89
CA LEU A 157 7.65 -2.18 -22.14
C LEU A 157 6.72 -2.91 -23.10
N SER A 158 7.03 -4.17 -23.40
CA SER A 158 6.18 -5.03 -24.25
C SER A 158 5.02 -5.69 -23.48
N ALA A 159 5.14 -5.86 -22.16
CA ALA A 159 4.19 -6.62 -21.34
C ALA A 159 3.76 -5.89 -20.06
N ALA A 160 3.91 -4.56 -19.98
CA ALA A 160 3.63 -3.79 -18.76
C ALA A 160 4.29 -4.35 -17.46
N ALA A 161 5.39 -5.08 -17.60
CA ALA A 161 6.12 -5.66 -16.49
C ALA A 161 6.96 -4.61 -15.76
N CYS A 162 7.15 -4.78 -14.45
CA CYS A 162 8.02 -3.93 -13.66
C CYS A 162 9.49 -4.17 -14.02
N PRO A 163 10.27 -3.15 -14.45
CA PRO A 163 11.68 -3.33 -14.79
C PRO A 163 12.57 -3.68 -13.59
N TYR A 164 12.11 -3.42 -12.36
CA TYR A 164 12.85 -3.71 -11.14
C TYR A 164 12.57 -5.12 -10.61
N CYS A 165 11.33 -5.39 -10.17
CA CYS A 165 10.99 -6.70 -9.57
C CYS A 165 10.55 -7.76 -10.59
N ARG A 166 10.38 -7.40 -11.87
CA ARG A 166 9.93 -8.28 -12.96
C ARG A 166 8.54 -8.89 -12.78
N ALA A 167 7.75 -8.38 -11.83
CA ALA A 167 6.32 -8.67 -11.81
C ALA A 167 5.73 -8.32 -13.18
N SER A 168 4.81 -9.15 -13.67
CA SER A 168 4.15 -8.97 -14.96
C SER A 168 2.66 -9.32 -14.82
N PRO A 169 1.79 -8.74 -15.66
CA PRO A 169 0.42 -9.19 -15.76
C PRO A 169 0.38 -10.66 -16.21
N ASN A 170 -0.70 -11.36 -15.84
CA ASN A 170 -1.07 -12.68 -16.34
C ASN A 170 -2.60 -12.78 -16.40
N GLU A 171 -3.14 -13.93 -16.84
CA GLU A 171 -4.59 -14.14 -16.98
C GLU A 171 -5.40 -13.82 -15.72
N ASN A 172 -4.81 -13.95 -14.53
CA ASN A 172 -5.47 -13.71 -13.24
C ASN A 172 -4.92 -12.47 -12.50
N ARG A 173 -4.03 -11.69 -13.12
CA ARG A 173 -3.39 -10.56 -12.46
C ARG A 173 -3.18 -9.43 -13.46
N ALA A 174 -3.80 -8.30 -13.18
CA ALA A 174 -3.63 -7.09 -13.96
C ALA A 174 -2.20 -6.51 -13.83
N SER A 175 -1.89 -5.47 -14.62
CA SER A 175 -0.56 -4.85 -14.67
C SER A 175 -0.04 -4.47 -13.26
N PRO A 176 1.22 -4.80 -12.92
CA PRO A 176 1.80 -4.40 -11.65
C PRO A 176 2.05 -2.90 -11.55
N LEU A 177 2.13 -2.22 -12.69
CA LEU A 177 2.33 -0.78 -12.80
C LEU A 177 0.98 -0.07 -12.70
N ARG A 178 0.87 0.87 -11.76
CA ARG A 178 -0.35 1.61 -11.43
C ARG A 178 -0.07 3.10 -11.34
N SER A 179 -0.95 3.89 -11.93
CA SER A 179 -0.98 5.34 -11.76
C SER A 179 -1.56 5.71 -10.39
N PHE A 180 -1.18 6.88 -9.87
CA PHE A 180 -1.73 7.44 -8.63
C PHE A 180 -3.12 8.06 -8.84
N ARG A 181 -4.02 7.33 -9.51
CA ARG A 181 -5.41 7.75 -9.76
C ARG A 181 -6.33 7.18 -8.69
N PHE A 182 -6.84 8.03 -7.82
CA PHE A 182 -7.74 7.62 -6.75
C PHE A 182 -9.12 8.19 -7.01
N GLY A 183 -10.00 7.35 -7.56
CA GLY A 183 -11.39 7.68 -7.83
C GLY A 183 -12.21 7.93 -6.57
N ALA A 184 -13.39 8.53 -6.75
CA ALA A 184 -14.38 8.70 -5.70
C ALA A 184 -14.71 7.39 -4.96
N PRO A 185 -14.87 6.22 -5.61
CA PRO A 185 -15.11 4.96 -4.92
C PRO A 185 -14.00 4.61 -3.93
N PHE A 186 -12.73 4.72 -4.35
CA PHE A 186 -11.59 4.47 -3.48
C PHE A 186 -11.59 5.43 -2.29
N LEU A 187 -11.77 6.74 -2.53
CA LEU A 187 -11.70 7.75 -1.47
C LEU A 187 -12.85 7.60 -0.48
N ILE A 188 -14.08 7.40 -0.97
CA ILE A 188 -15.26 7.19 -0.13
C ILE A 188 -15.08 5.90 0.68
N GLN A 189 -14.61 4.79 0.09
CA GLN A 189 -14.38 3.54 0.82
C GLN A 189 -13.45 3.71 2.03
N ASN A 190 -12.41 4.53 1.91
CA ASN A 190 -11.47 4.79 2.99
C ASN A 190 -11.99 5.82 4.01
N ALA A 191 -12.82 6.78 3.57
CA ALA A 191 -13.38 7.82 4.44
C ALA A 191 -14.61 7.35 5.23
N VAL A 192 -15.40 6.43 4.67
CA VAL A 192 -16.68 5.97 5.24
C VAL A 192 -16.58 5.54 6.71
N PRO A 193 -15.61 4.73 7.16
CA PRO A 193 -15.53 4.33 8.56
C PRO A 193 -15.45 5.54 9.51
N THR A 194 -14.59 6.51 9.19
CA THR A 194 -14.38 7.71 9.99
C THR A 194 -15.60 8.65 9.96
N VAL A 195 -16.20 8.86 8.79
CA VAL A 195 -17.41 9.69 8.67
C VAL A 195 -18.57 9.04 9.42
N LEU A 196 -18.70 7.71 9.32
CA LEU A 196 -19.77 6.96 9.97
C LEU A 196 -19.66 7.04 11.50
N GLU A 197 -18.47 7.01 12.10
CA GLU A 197 -18.30 7.16 13.56
C GLU A 197 -18.93 8.44 14.13
N GLY A 198 -18.93 9.54 13.35
CA GLY A 198 -19.56 10.81 13.73
C GLY A 198 -21.08 10.82 13.62
N VAL A 199 -21.69 9.80 13.01
CA VAL A 199 -23.14 9.68 12.84
C VAL A 199 -23.76 9.10 14.11
N SER A 200 -24.90 9.65 14.53
CA SER A 200 -25.64 9.11 15.68
C SER A 200 -26.17 7.70 15.37
N PRO A 201 -26.10 6.75 16.32
CA PRO A 201 -26.77 5.46 16.20
C PRO A 201 -28.25 5.62 15.87
N ALA A 202 -28.82 4.67 15.12
CA ALA A 202 -30.26 4.74 14.86
C ALA A 202 -31.06 4.39 16.12
N ALA A 203 -32.15 5.13 16.34
CA ALA A 203 -32.90 5.08 17.61
C ALA A 203 -33.63 3.76 17.86
N ASN A 204 -33.84 2.93 16.82
CA ASN A 204 -34.65 1.71 16.89
C ASN A 204 -33.91 0.51 16.31
N HIS A 205 -33.39 -0.35 17.19
CA HIS A 205 -32.83 -1.64 16.81
C HIS A 205 -33.55 -2.77 17.55
N THR A 206 -34.33 -3.56 16.81
CA THR A 206 -34.84 -4.87 17.27
C THR A 206 -33.79 -5.97 17.10
N VAL A 207 -32.74 -5.71 16.30
CA VAL A 207 -31.62 -6.62 15.99
C VAL A 207 -30.33 -5.81 16.04
N VAL A 208 -29.22 -6.41 16.50
CA VAL A 208 -27.88 -5.80 16.46
C VAL A 208 -27.51 -5.53 15.00
N ALA A 209 -27.57 -4.25 14.60
CA ALA A 209 -27.23 -3.81 13.25
C ALA A 209 -25.73 -3.46 13.14
N PRO A 210 -25.11 -3.66 11.96
CA PRO A 210 -23.77 -3.15 11.70
C PRO A 210 -23.66 -1.67 12.05
N ALA A 211 -22.52 -1.28 12.64
CA ALA A 211 -22.23 0.10 13.06
C ALA A 211 -23.34 0.77 13.91
N GLU A 212 -24.11 0.00 14.70
CA GLU A 212 -25.24 0.50 15.50
C GLU A 212 -26.31 1.21 14.63
N GLY A 213 -26.46 0.73 13.39
CA GLY A 213 -27.44 1.24 12.42
C GLY A 213 -27.25 2.66 11.96
N ARG A 214 -26.05 3.22 12.15
CA ARG A 214 -25.66 4.50 11.58
C ARG A 214 -25.86 4.49 10.06
N GLN A 215 -26.39 5.59 9.53
CA GLN A 215 -26.76 5.69 8.13
C GLN A 215 -25.87 6.69 7.39
N LEU A 216 -25.34 6.26 6.25
CA LEU A 216 -24.60 7.09 5.31
C LEU A 216 -25.13 6.83 3.90
N LEU A 217 -25.35 7.90 3.14
CA LEU A 217 -25.76 7.83 1.74
C LEU A 217 -24.62 8.41 0.89
N SER A 218 -24.07 7.59 -0.01
CA SER A 218 -23.05 8.01 -0.97
C SER A 218 -23.64 8.05 -2.37
N PHE A 219 -23.15 8.99 -3.18
CA PHE A 219 -23.53 9.15 -4.58
C PHE A 219 -22.25 9.08 -5.43
N THR A 220 -22.31 8.33 -6.52
CA THR A 220 -21.26 8.32 -7.56
C THR A 220 -21.93 8.45 -8.92
N ASP A 221 -21.26 9.07 -9.90
CA ASP A 221 -21.82 9.32 -11.24
C ASP A 221 -21.91 8.04 -12.11
N SER A 222 -21.29 6.94 -11.66
CA SER A 222 -21.31 5.66 -12.39
C SER A 222 -22.32 4.67 -11.81
N ARG A 223 -23.35 4.32 -12.58
CA ARG A 223 -24.36 3.33 -12.18
C ARG A 223 -23.78 1.92 -11.97
N GLN A 224 -22.95 1.44 -12.91
CA GLN A 224 -22.34 0.12 -12.83
C GLN A 224 -21.27 0.08 -11.73
N GLY A 225 -20.48 1.14 -11.64
CA GLY A 225 -19.47 1.28 -10.60
C GLY A 225 -20.05 1.36 -9.19
N THR A 226 -21.24 1.97 -9.01
CA THR A 226 -21.94 2.01 -7.71
C THR A 226 -22.23 0.61 -7.16
N ALA A 227 -22.61 -0.36 -8.01
CA ALA A 227 -22.91 -1.72 -7.57
C ALA A 227 -21.64 -2.44 -7.08
N ARG A 228 -20.54 -2.35 -7.83
CA ARG A 228 -19.23 -2.88 -7.43
C ARG A 228 -18.73 -2.21 -6.14
N PHE A 229 -18.84 -0.90 -6.08
CA PHE A 229 -18.46 -0.11 -4.90
C PHE A 229 -19.20 -0.53 -3.62
N ALA A 230 -20.50 -0.83 -3.70
CA ALA A 230 -21.28 -1.30 -2.55
C ALA A 230 -20.76 -2.65 -2.01
N ALA A 231 -20.50 -3.62 -2.89
CA ALA A 231 -19.92 -4.92 -2.50
C ALA A 231 -18.50 -4.75 -1.92
N SER A 232 -17.72 -3.82 -2.48
CA SER A 232 -16.39 -3.49 -1.99
C SER A 232 -16.40 -2.92 -0.57
N ILE A 233 -17.36 -2.05 -0.23
CA ILE A 233 -17.51 -1.50 1.12
C ILE A 233 -17.84 -2.61 2.11
N GLU A 234 -18.75 -3.52 1.77
CA GLU A 234 -19.11 -4.67 2.61
C GLU A 234 -17.87 -5.55 2.88
N THR A 235 -17.16 -5.95 1.83
CA THR A 235 -15.94 -6.75 1.93
C THR A 235 -14.86 -6.05 2.77
N MET A 236 -14.69 -4.73 2.61
CA MET A 236 -13.73 -3.96 3.39
C MET A 236 -14.12 -3.88 4.87
N SER A 237 -15.41 -3.74 5.17
CA SER A 237 -15.92 -3.76 6.56
C SER A 237 -15.62 -5.11 7.23
N GLU A 238 -15.85 -6.23 6.54
CA GLU A 238 -15.52 -7.56 7.05
C GLU A 238 -14.00 -7.74 7.24
N ARG A 239 -13.19 -7.36 6.24
CA ARG A 239 -11.72 -7.38 6.35
C ARG A 239 -11.23 -6.51 7.51
N GLY A 240 -11.83 -5.33 7.71
CA GLY A 240 -11.54 -4.42 8.82
C GLY A 240 -11.83 -5.07 10.18
N ALA A 241 -12.99 -5.73 10.31
CA ALA A 241 -13.34 -6.46 11.53
C ALA A 241 -12.36 -7.60 11.83
N VAL A 242 -11.99 -8.40 10.83
CA VAL A 242 -11.00 -9.48 10.99
C VAL A 242 -9.62 -8.92 11.38
N ARG A 243 -9.17 -7.85 10.71
CA ARG A 243 -7.90 -7.17 11.06
C ARG A 243 -7.89 -6.67 12.49
N ALA A 244 -8.99 -6.06 12.96
CA ALA A 244 -9.12 -5.60 14.33
C ALA A 244 -9.07 -6.76 15.34
N LEU A 245 -9.76 -7.88 15.05
CA LEU A 245 -9.71 -9.07 15.90
C LEU A 245 -8.30 -9.66 15.98
N VAL A 246 -7.61 -9.80 14.84
CA VAL A 246 -6.23 -10.27 14.78
C VAL A 246 -5.30 -9.35 15.58
N TYR A 247 -5.44 -8.03 15.40
CA TYR A 247 -4.68 -7.05 16.17
C TYR A 247 -4.89 -7.22 17.68
N HIS A 248 -6.15 -7.30 18.14
CA HIS A 248 -6.44 -7.49 19.57
C HIS A 248 -6.00 -8.85 20.10
N MET A 249 -6.00 -9.90 19.29
CA MET A 249 -5.46 -11.20 19.67
C MET A 249 -3.96 -11.13 19.91
N VAL A 250 -3.22 -10.48 19.01
CA VAL A 250 -1.77 -10.26 19.17
C VAL A 250 -1.50 -9.39 20.39
N GLN A 251 -2.23 -8.27 20.54
CA GLN A 251 -2.07 -7.37 21.69
C GLN A 251 -2.34 -8.07 23.02
N ARG A 252 -3.38 -8.91 23.12
CA ARG A 252 -3.66 -9.68 24.35
C ARG A 252 -2.50 -10.62 24.72
N ARG A 253 -1.87 -11.26 23.73
CA ARG A 253 -0.67 -12.10 23.95
C ARG A 253 0.54 -11.27 24.39
N MET A 254 0.70 -10.07 23.86
CA MET A 254 1.74 -9.12 24.31
C MET A 254 1.47 -8.59 25.72
N SER A 255 0.20 -8.30 26.06
CA SER A 255 -0.16 -7.83 27.40
C SER A 255 0.01 -8.91 28.46
N SER A 256 -0.17 -10.20 28.14
CA SER A 256 0.19 -11.27 29.07
C SER A 256 1.70 -11.32 29.38
N SER A 257 2.56 -10.84 28.47
CA SER A 257 4.00 -10.67 28.75
C SER A 257 4.36 -9.33 29.43
N ALA A 258 3.43 -8.40 29.60
CA ALA A 258 3.70 -7.17 30.37
C ALA A 258 3.86 -7.45 31.87
N LEU A 259 3.26 -8.54 32.38
CA LEU A 259 3.52 -9.08 33.71
C LEU A 259 5.00 -9.52 33.88
N ASP A 260 5.72 -9.75 32.78
CA ASP A 260 7.15 -10.06 32.78
C ASP A 260 8.04 -8.81 32.77
N ALA A 261 7.50 -7.59 32.68
CA ALA A 261 8.30 -6.36 32.62
C ALA A 261 9.03 -6.07 33.94
N ASP A 262 8.35 -6.26 35.07
CA ASP A 262 8.96 -6.11 36.41
C ASP A 262 10.00 -7.21 36.67
N ALA A 263 9.65 -8.46 36.32
CA ALA A 263 10.56 -9.60 36.40
C ALA A 263 11.79 -9.45 35.48
N ARG A 264 11.60 -8.83 34.31
CA ARG A 264 12.66 -8.47 33.36
C ARG A 264 13.59 -7.42 33.96
N HIS A 265 13.06 -6.36 34.56
CA HIS A 265 13.87 -5.32 35.20
C HIS A 265 14.70 -5.88 36.38
N GLU A 266 14.11 -6.78 37.18
CA GLU A 266 14.83 -7.47 38.26
C GLU A 266 15.95 -8.38 37.72
N LEU A 267 15.71 -9.10 36.62
CA LEU A 267 16.71 -9.93 35.96
C LEU A 267 17.81 -9.12 35.27
N GLU A 268 17.50 -7.98 34.65
CA GLU A 268 18.47 -7.05 34.08
C GLU A 268 19.41 -6.51 35.18
N ALA A 269 18.85 -6.06 36.32
CA ALA A 269 19.62 -5.62 37.48
C ALA A 269 20.48 -6.74 38.10
N ARG A 270 19.99 -7.99 38.07
CA ARG A 270 20.75 -9.16 38.53
C ARG A 270 21.90 -9.50 37.57
N ILE A 271 21.69 -9.41 36.26
CA ILE A 271 22.73 -9.63 35.24
C ILE A 271 23.82 -8.56 35.35
N GLU A 272 23.47 -7.31 35.60
CA GLU A 272 24.42 -6.22 35.80
C GLU A 272 25.36 -6.52 36.99
N LYS A 273 24.78 -6.84 38.16
CA LYS A 273 25.56 -7.25 39.35
C LYS A 273 26.44 -8.47 39.08
N LEU A 274 25.89 -9.53 38.48
CA LEU A 274 26.65 -10.74 38.16
C LEU A 274 27.76 -10.48 37.15
N THR A 275 27.60 -9.52 36.23
CA THR A 275 28.64 -9.14 35.26
C THR A 275 29.84 -8.50 35.95
N GLU A 276 29.63 -7.70 37.01
CA GLU A 276 30.74 -7.15 37.80
C GLU A 276 31.48 -8.24 38.59
N PHE A 277 30.75 -9.15 39.26
CA PHE A 277 31.36 -10.21 40.05
C PHE A 277 32.06 -11.28 39.19
N ALA A 278 31.55 -11.59 38.01
CA ALA A 278 32.16 -12.55 37.09
C ALA A 278 33.53 -12.09 36.54
N LYS A 279 33.85 -10.79 36.59
CA LYS A 279 35.20 -10.28 36.27
C LYS A 279 36.25 -10.71 37.30
N GLN A 280 35.83 -11.03 38.53
CA GLN A 280 36.72 -11.39 39.65
C GLN A 280 36.72 -12.89 39.94
N GLU A 281 35.62 -13.59 39.66
CA GLU A 281 35.40 -15.01 39.97
C GLU A 281 34.90 -15.77 38.73
N PRO A 282 35.75 -16.56 38.03
CA PRO A 282 35.38 -17.30 36.82
C PRO A 282 34.25 -18.33 37.02
N LEU A 283 34.04 -18.78 38.26
CA LEU A 283 32.97 -19.73 38.61
C LEU A 283 31.55 -19.16 38.40
N LEU A 284 31.39 -17.84 38.37
CA LEU A 284 30.09 -17.17 38.20
C LEU A 284 29.65 -17.04 36.73
N GLU A 285 30.51 -17.39 35.78
CA GLU A 285 30.25 -17.25 34.34
C GLU A 285 29.10 -18.17 33.86
N ALA A 286 28.96 -19.35 34.50
CA ALA A 286 27.84 -20.26 34.26
C ALA A 286 26.49 -19.67 34.72
N SER A 287 26.45 -19.05 35.91
CA SER A 287 25.25 -18.40 36.44
C SER A 287 24.87 -17.13 35.67
N LEU A 288 25.86 -16.40 35.13
CA LEU A 288 25.66 -15.28 34.23
C LEU A 288 25.03 -15.72 32.91
N ALA A 289 25.53 -16.81 32.31
CA ALA A 289 24.98 -17.38 31.08
C ALA A 289 23.54 -17.85 31.27
N GLU A 290 23.23 -18.47 32.42
CA GLU A 290 21.88 -18.88 32.78
C GLU A 290 20.92 -17.68 32.93
N ALA A 291 21.33 -16.63 33.65
CA ALA A 291 20.53 -15.42 33.82
C ALA A 291 20.27 -14.71 32.47
N ARG A 292 21.27 -14.61 31.59
CA ARG A 292 21.11 -14.07 30.23
C ARG A 292 20.18 -14.92 29.36
N ALA A 293 20.26 -16.25 29.48
CA ALA A 293 19.35 -17.15 28.79
C ALA A 293 17.90 -17.00 29.30
N GLN A 294 17.72 -16.74 30.59
CA GLN A 294 16.42 -16.49 31.20
C GLN A 294 15.83 -15.14 30.75
N LEU A 295 16.65 -14.08 30.67
CA LEU A 295 16.26 -12.80 30.09
C LEU A 295 15.87 -12.93 28.62
N GLY A 296 16.61 -13.72 27.83
CA GLY A 296 16.28 -13.99 26.42
C GLY A 296 15.00 -14.81 26.21
N ARG A 297 14.43 -15.40 27.26
CA ARG A 297 13.11 -16.05 27.24
C ARG A 297 11.99 -15.08 27.63
N LEU A 298 12.27 -14.13 28.52
CA LEU A 298 11.31 -13.10 28.96
C LEU A 298 11.10 -12.05 27.87
N GLY A 299 9.84 -11.82 27.48
CA GLY A 299 9.50 -10.90 26.39
C GLY A 299 9.52 -11.51 24.99
N LYS A 300 9.76 -12.83 24.86
CA LYS A 300 9.39 -13.53 23.61
C LYS A 300 7.88 -13.68 23.58
N VAL A 301 7.23 -12.87 22.74
CA VAL A 301 5.81 -13.04 22.43
C VAL A 301 5.67 -14.34 21.64
N GLU A 302 5.06 -15.35 22.23
CA GLU A 302 4.78 -16.59 21.50
C GLU A 302 3.85 -16.29 20.32
N PRO A 303 4.19 -16.77 19.11
CA PRO A 303 3.34 -16.57 17.95
C PRO A 303 2.01 -17.29 18.14
N ILE A 304 0.95 -16.70 17.59
CA ILE A 304 -0.36 -17.35 17.59
C ILE A 304 -0.37 -18.37 16.45
N ALA A 305 -0.57 -19.64 16.78
CA ALA A 305 -0.74 -20.68 15.78
C ALA A 305 -1.98 -20.37 14.91
N TRP A 306 -1.87 -20.57 13.59
CA TRP A 306 -2.96 -20.25 12.66
C TRP A 306 -4.27 -20.96 13.01
N GLY A 307 -4.21 -22.21 13.46
CA GLY A 307 -5.39 -22.97 13.89
C GLY A 307 -6.12 -22.32 15.08
N ASP A 308 -5.36 -21.83 16.06
CA ASP A 308 -5.91 -21.11 17.23
C ASP A 308 -6.53 -19.78 16.80
N ALA A 309 -5.88 -19.09 15.86
CA ALA A 309 -6.40 -17.84 15.33
C ALA A 309 -7.74 -18.03 14.62
N VAL A 310 -7.85 -19.05 13.77
CA VAL A 310 -9.11 -19.40 13.09
C VAL A 310 -10.20 -19.79 14.09
N GLN A 311 -9.88 -20.56 15.14
CA GLN A 311 -10.85 -20.92 16.18
C GLN A 311 -11.32 -19.71 16.99
N ALA A 312 -10.46 -18.73 17.25
CA ALA A 312 -10.84 -17.50 17.93
C ALA A 312 -11.79 -16.66 17.06
N LEU A 313 -11.51 -16.56 15.76
CA LEU A 313 -12.36 -15.85 14.79
C LEU A 313 -13.75 -16.48 14.67
N THR A 314 -13.86 -17.81 14.58
CA THR A 314 -15.16 -18.50 14.46
C THR A 314 -16.05 -18.40 15.72
N ARG A 315 -15.46 -18.12 16.88
CA ARG A 315 -16.20 -17.91 18.14
C ARG A 315 -16.75 -16.49 18.28
N THR A 316 -16.33 -15.55 17.42
CA THR A 316 -16.78 -14.16 17.49
C THR A 316 -18.12 -14.05 16.77
N SER A 317 -19.14 -13.53 17.46
CA SER A 317 -20.51 -13.37 16.94
C SER A 317 -20.64 -12.46 15.71
N LEU A 318 -19.57 -11.74 15.36
CA LEU A 318 -19.51 -10.87 14.19
C LEU A 318 -19.29 -11.62 12.88
N ILE A 319 -18.76 -12.85 12.91
CA ILE A 319 -18.48 -13.62 11.70
C ILE A 319 -19.49 -14.76 11.61
N SER A 320 -20.44 -14.63 10.68
CA SER A 320 -21.36 -15.73 10.39
C SER A 320 -20.55 -16.91 9.82
N ALA A 321 -20.73 -18.10 10.40
CA ALA A 321 -20.00 -19.32 10.04
C ALA A 321 -20.09 -19.71 8.54
N ARG A 322 -20.99 -19.08 7.76
CA ARG A 322 -21.15 -19.31 6.32
C ARG A 322 -20.02 -18.73 5.46
N GLN A 323 -19.35 -17.65 5.88
CA GLN A 323 -18.35 -16.95 5.04
C GLN A 323 -16.91 -17.48 5.18
N LEU A 324 -16.55 -18.05 6.34
CA LEU A 324 -15.19 -18.56 6.59
C LEU A 324 -14.89 -19.92 5.94
N GLY A 325 -15.92 -20.72 5.67
CA GLY A 325 -15.76 -22.11 5.22
C GLY A 325 -15.16 -22.28 3.82
N SER A 326 -15.39 -21.33 2.91
CA SER A 326 -14.88 -21.39 1.53
C SER A 326 -13.45 -20.84 1.42
N ALA A 327 -13.17 -19.67 2.01
CA ALA A 327 -11.89 -18.96 1.86
C ALA A 327 -10.71 -19.62 2.60
N LEU A 328 -10.93 -20.26 3.75
CA LEU A 328 -9.88 -20.87 4.57
C LEU A 328 -9.48 -22.30 4.15
N SER A 329 -10.17 -22.87 3.16
CA SER A 329 -9.88 -24.22 2.63
C SER A 329 -8.67 -24.26 1.67
N SER A 330 -8.13 -23.09 1.29
CA SER A 330 -6.98 -22.94 0.41
C SER A 330 -5.68 -23.51 1.02
N PRO A 331 -4.94 -24.39 0.31
CA PRO A 331 -3.72 -25.01 0.81
C PRO A 331 -2.56 -24.02 1.06
N LYS A 332 -2.62 -22.79 0.54
CA LYS A 332 -1.59 -21.76 0.76
C LYS A 332 -1.60 -21.15 2.18
N ALA A 333 -2.72 -21.19 2.89
CA ALA A 333 -2.86 -20.57 4.23
C ALA A 333 -2.27 -21.42 5.38
N ARG A 334 -1.93 -22.70 5.13
CA ARG A 334 -1.56 -23.66 6.18
C ARG A 334 -0.13 -23.55 6.71
N SER A 335 0.73 -22.70 6.13
CA SER A 335 2.18 -22.66 6.46
C SER A 335 2.67 -21.44 7.24
N SER A 336 1.82 -20.45 7.50
CA SER A 336 2.25 -19.15 8.06
C SER A 336 1.80 -18.97 9.52
N ALA A 337 2.77 -18.99 10.45
CA ALA A 337 2.58 -18.50 11.81
C ALA A 337 2.60 -16.97 11.81
N ILE A 338 1.64 -16.33 12.48
CA ILE A 338 1.61 -14.87 12.60
C ILE A 338 2.49 -14.49 13.79
N THR A 339 3.68 -13.99 13.51
CA THR A 339 4.56 -13.37 14.49
C THR A 339 4.19 -11.89 14.64
N ALA A 340 4.40 -11.35 15.84
CA ALA A 340 4.19 -9.93 16.12
C ALA A 340 4.91 -9.06 15.05
N PHE A 341 4.21 -8.07 14.51
CA PHE A 341 4.85 -7.04 13.70
C PHE A 341 5.76 -6.23 14.61
N ASP A 342 7.04 -6.07 14.23
CA ASP A 342 7.95 -5.12 14.86
C ASP A 342 7.39 -3.70 14.64
N PHE A 343 6.61 -3.22 15.60
CA PHE A 343 6.30 -1.80 15.70
C PHE A 343 7.55 -1.09 16.22
N VAL A 344 8.36 -0.55 15.31
CA VAL A 344 9.29 0.52 15.64
C VAL A 344 8.43 1.71 16.08
N PRO A 345 8.51 2.19 17.33
CA PRO A 345 7.80 3.39 17.73
C PRO A 345 8.35 4.54 16.90
N VAL A 346 7.53 5.08 15.99
CA VAL A 346 7.80 6.39 15.40
C VAL A 346 7.78 7.37 16.57
N ALA A 347 8.96 7.83 16.96
CA ALA A 347 9.10 8.90 17.93
C ALA A 347 8.22 10.06 17.45
N ARG A 348 7.29 10.49 18.31
CA ARG A 348 6.56 11.74 18.11
C ARG A 348 7.61 12.84 18.00
N ALA A 349 7.72 13.44 16.82
CA ALA A 349 8.34 14.73 16.63
C ALA A 349 7.35 15.83 17.03
#